data_AF-A0A6N9AGF3-F1
#
_entry.id   AF-A0A6N9AGF3-F1
#
_cell.length_a   1.000
_cell.length_b   1.000
_cell.length_c   1.000
_cell.angle_alpha   90.00
_cell.angle_beta   90.00
_cell.angle_gamma   90.00
#
_symmetry.space_group_name_H-M   'P 1'
#
loop_
_entity.id
_entity.type
_entity.pdbx_description
1 polymer ?
#
loop_
_entity_poly.entity_id
_entity_poly.type
_entity_poly.pdbx_seq_one_letter_code
_entity_poly.pdbx_strand_id
1 'polypeptide(L)'
;MTIKEIKSTILKKGWAGKTISREETVHKLNPLIEAHVALNHAYTSLLPLLTSETVKQELAAILKTARLDVGKVMEVVFSCGGSAYNGTSVEPESFALSRDDALTELRKREEAFRDLLLAERPIEHQIRTEAVLTRLLTNSDIRLSFIRTCVRHASVPA
;
A
#
# COMPACT_ATOMS: atom_id res chain seq x y z
N MET A 1 -34.90 -28.26 10.24
CA MET A 1 -33.92 -27.37 9.60
C MET A 1 -34.19 -27.36 8.10
N THR A 2 -34.64 -26.23 7.56
CA THR A 2 -35.15 -26.14 6.18
C THR A 2 -34.00 -25.83 5.22
N ILE A 3 -34.09 -26.25 3.94
CA ILE A 3 -33.08 -25.97 2.88
C ILE A 3 -32.71 -24.47 2.80
N LYS A 4 -33.62 -23.58 3.21
CA LYS A 4 -33.42 -22.12 3.27
C LYS A 4 -32.40 -21.69 4.34
N GLU A 5 -32.34 -22.39 5.47
CA GLU A 5 -31.40 -22.12 6.58
C GLU A 5 -29.97 -22.58 6.24
N ILE A 6 -29.86 -23.75 5.57
CA ILE A 6 -28.60 -24.30 5.06
C ILE A 6 -27.97 -23.33 4.05
N LYS A 7 -28.76 -22.77 3.13
CA LYS A 7 -28.28 -21.79 2.15
C LYS A 7 -27.87 -20.46 2.80
N SER A 8 -28.58 -20.00 3.83
CA SER A 8 -28.24 -18.74 4.53
C SER A 8 -26.92 -18.81 5.30
N THR A 9 -26.52 -20.01 5.72
CA THR A 9 -25.30 -20.26 6.51
C THR A 9 -24.11 -20.56 5.60
N ILE A 10 -24.32 -21.24 4.46
CA ILE A 10 -23.25 -21.63 3.53
C ILE A 10 -22.81 -20.49 2.59
N LEU A 11 -23.66 -19.49 2.33
CA LEU A 11 -23.39 -18.45 1.32
C LEU A 11 -22.88 -17.10 1.87
N LYS A 12 -22.68 -16.96 3.19
CA LYS A 12 -22.20 -15.69 3.78
C LYS A 12 -20.69 -15.63 4.08
N LYS A 13 -19.96 -16.74 3.97
CA LYS A 13 -18.50 -16.77 4.08
C LYS A 13 -17.92 -17.48 2.87
N GLY A 14 -17.12 -16.76 2.08
CA GLY A 14 -16.37 -17.36 0.98
C GLY A 14 -15.58 -18.57 1.48
N TRP A 15 -15.64 -19.66 0.71
CA TRP A 15 -14.90 -20.90 0.90
C TRP A 15 -14.87 -21.44 2.35
N ALA A 16 -15.87 -22.25 2.71
CA ALA A 16 -15.87 -23.07 3.92
C ALA A 16 -15.64 -22.33 5.26
N GLY A 17 -16.01 -21.04 5.35
CA GLY A 17 -15.96 -20.30 6.62
C GLY A 17 -14.58 -19.73 6.99
N LYS A 18 -13.61 -19.86 6.09
CA LYS A 18 -12.20 -19.46 6.28
C LYS A 18 -11.91 -18.03 5.83
N THR A 19 -12.51 -17.61 4.71
CA THR A 19 -12.36 -16.24 4.21
C THR A 19 -13.05 -15.23 5.12
N ILE A 20 -12.37 -14.13 5.44
CA ILE A 20 -12.93 -13.03 6.24
C ILE A 20 -14.15 -12.39 5.55
N SER A 21 -15.02 -11.77 6.34
CA SER A 21 -16.17 -11.04 5.82
C SER A 21 -15.77 -9.79 5.03
N ARG A 22 -16.71 -9.27 4.24
CA ARG A 22 -16.53 -7.99 3.53
C ARG A 22 -16.23 -6.84 4.48
N GLU A 23 -16.90 -6.81 5.63
CA GLU A 23 -16.69 -5.80 6.66
C GLU A 23 -15.27 -5.88 7.25
N GLU A 24 -14.81 -7.09 7.56
CA GLU A 24 -13.44 -7.31 8.01
C GLU A 24 -12.41 -6.92 6.94
N THR A 25 -12.66 -7.22 5.66
CA THR A 25 -11.82 -6.73 4.55
C THR A 25 -11.74 -5.21 4.54
N VAL A 26 -12.87 -4.49 4.66
CA VAL A 26 -12.88 -3.02 4.71
C VAL A 26 -12.06 -2.50 5.90
N HIS A 27 -12.26 -3.08 7.08
CA HIS A 27 -11.57 -2.68 8.29
C HIS A 27 -10.05 -2.91 8.19
N LYS A 28 -9.62 -4.01 7.57
CA LYS A 28 -8.21 -4.36 7.39
C LYS A 28 -7.52 -3.53 6.31
N LEU A 29 -8.19 -3.26 5.20
CA LEU A 29 -7.57 -2.56 4.07
C LEU A 29 -7.45 -1.05 4.27
N ASN A 30 -8.32 -0.42 5.06
CA ASN A 30 -8.26 1.03 5.26
C ASN A 30 -6.93 1.53 5.88
N PRO A 31 -6.39 0.90 6.94
CA PRO A 31 -5.05 1.22 7.44
C PRO A 31 -3.93 1.07 6.40
N LEU A 32 -4.03 0.07 5.51
CA LEU A 32 -3.06 -0.10 4.42
C LEU A 32 -3.17 1.03 3.39
N ILE A 33 -4.40 1.47 3.07
CA ILE A 33 -4.64 2.60 2.17
C ILE A 33 -4.05 3.87 2.78
N GLU A 34 -4.32 4.14 4.06
CA GLU A 34 -3.79 5.30 4.78
C GLU A 34 -2.26 5.33 4.76
N ALA A 35 -1.61 4.21 5.14
CA ALA A 35 -0.15 4.09 5.11
C ALA A 35 0.42 4.33 3.69
N HIS A 36 -0.25 3.80 2.66
CA HIS A 36 0.20 3.96 1.27
C HIS A 36 -0.01 5.39 0.75
N VAL A 37 -1.08 6.08 1.17
CA VAL A 37 -1.29 7.51 0.87
C VAL A 37 -0.20 8.36 1.51
N ALA A 38 0.08 8.16 2.80
CA ALA A 38 1.16 8.83 3.52
C ALA A 38 2.52 8.61 2.82
N LEU A 39 2.79 7.38 2.40
CA LEU A 39 3.99 7.01 1.66
C LEU A 39 4.06 7.74 0.31
N ASN A 40 2.97 7.84 -0.44
CA ASN A 40 2.91 8.62 -1.69
C ASN A 40 3.23 10.11 -1.47
N HIS A 41 2.82 10.69 -0.33
CA HIS A 41 3.22 12.05 0.03
C HIS A 41 4.72 12.15 0.31
N ALA A 42 5.31 11.18 1.04
CA ALA A 42 6.75 11.13 1.27
C ALA A 42 7.54 11.06 -0.05
N TYR A 43 7.16 10.17 -0.98
CA TYR A 43 7.72 10.13 -2.33
C TYR A 43 7.63 11.47 -3.06
N THR A 44 6.46 12.11 -2.99
CA THR A 44 6.23 13.41 -3.64
C THR A 44 7.16 14.48 -3.06
N SER A 45 7.35 14.48 -1.74
CA SER A 45 8.24 15.43 -1.05
C SER A 45 9.73 15.21 -1.35
N LEU A 46 10.13 13.98 -1.73
CA LEU A 46 11.51 13.66 -2.10
C LEU A 46 11.89 14.22 -3.47
N LEU A 47 10.98 14.21 -4.45
CA LEU A 47 11.26 14.60 -5.84
C LEU A 47 11.98 15.96 -5.99
N PRO A 48 11.60 17.05 -5.29
CA PRO A 48 12.30 18.33 -5.40
C PRO A 48 13.68 18.35 -4.71
N LEU A 49 14.00 17.36 -3.87
CA LEU A 49 15.28 17.25 -3.15
C LEU A 49 16.35 16.49 -3.96
N LEU A 50 15.96 15.76 -4.99
CA LEU A 50 16.88 14.98 -5.81
C LEU A 50 17.62 15.85 -6.82
N THR A 51 18.94 15.70 -6.87
CA THR A 51 19.83 16.39 -7.81
C THR A 51 19.99 15.66 -9.14
N SER A 52 19.90 14.32 -9.15
CA SER A 52 19.99 13.50 -10.35
C SER A 52 18.64 13.45 -11.07
N GLU A 53 18.59 14.01 -12.28
CA GLU A 53 17.38 14.01 -13.11
C GLU A 53 16.95 12.60 -13.54
N THR A 54 17.90 11.70 -13.84
CA THR A 54 17.61 10.29 -14.13
C THR A 54 16.90 9.62 -12.95
N VAL A 55 17.44 9.75 -11.73
CA VAL A 55 16.84 9.17 -10.53
C VAL A 55 15.45 9.78 -10.27
N LYS A 56 15.29 11.07 -10.49
CA LYS A 56 14.02 11.78 -10.34
C LYS A 56 12.95 11.25 -11.32
N GLN A 57 13.30 11.02 -12.57
CA GLN A 57 12.39 10.47 -13.58
C GLN A 57 11.97 9.03 -13.25
N GLU A 58 12.92 8.18 -12.85
CA GLU A 58 12.63 6.82 -12.42
C GLU A 58 11.74 6.79 -11.16
N LEU A 59 12.04 7.63 -10.17
CA LEU A 59 11.23 7.76 -8.96
C LEU A 59 9.81 8.27 -9.28
N ALA A 60 9.66 9.21 -10.22
CA ALA A 60 8.35 9.70 -10.64
C ALA A 60 7.52 8.62 -11.33
N ALA A 61 8.13 7.76 -12.15
CA ALA A 61 7.46 6.62 -12.76
C ALA A 61 7.02 5.57 -11.72
N ILE A 62 7.87 5.33 -10.71
CA ILE A 62 7.54 4.49 -9.55
C ILE A 62 6.34 5.07 -8.78
N LEU A 63 6.36 6.36 -8.47
CA LEU A 63 5.27 7.04 -7.75
C LEU A 63 3.95 6.99 -8.53
N LYS A 64 4.00 7.11 -9.86
CA LYS A 64 2.80 6.91 -10.70
C LYS A 64 2.18 5.54 -10.48
N THR A 65 3.00 4.49 -10.44
CA THR A 65 2.53 3.13 -10.16
C THR A 65 1.97 3.00 -8.73
N ALA A 66 2.66 3.55 -7.73
CA ALA A 66 2.20 3.52 -6.34
C ALA A 66 0.83 4.21 -6.14
N ARG A 67 0.57 5.32 -6.84
CA ARG A 67 -0.75 5.98 -6.85
C ARG A 67 -1.85 5.11 -7.47
N LEU A 68 -1.54 4.39 -8.54
CA LEU A 68 -2.50 3.44 -9.14
C LEU A 68 -2.79 2.26 -8.21
N ASP A 69 -1.80 1.79 -7.47
CA ASP A 69 -1.97 0.72 -6.51
C ASP A 69 -2.91 1.11 -5.36
N VAL A 70 -2.83 2.34 -4.86
CA VAL A 70 -3.81 2.88 -3.89
C VAL A 70 -5.23 2.79 -4.45
N GLY A 71 -5.45 3.25 -5.68
CA GLY A 71 -6.75 3.18 -6.34
C GLY A 71 -7.31 1.76 -6.40
N LYS A 72 -6.46 0.77 -6.71
CA LYS A 72 -6.87 -0.65 -6.73
C LYS A 72 -7.31 -1.18 -5.38
N VAL A 73 -6.65 -0.78 -4.28
CA VAL A 73 -7.08 -1.20 -2.94
C VAL A 73 -8.37 -0.49 -2.54
N MET A 74 -8.52 0.79 -2.86
CA MET A 74 -9.77 1.53 -2.64
C MET A 74 -10.95 0.87 -3.39
N GLU A 75 -10.74 0.43 -4.63
CA GLU A 75 -11.75 -0.32 -5.40
C GLU A 75 -12.20 -1.60 -4.70
N VAL A 76 -11.30 -2.31 -4.00
CA VAL A 76 -11.65 -3.48 -3.19
C VAL A 76 -12.56 -3.09 -2.03
N VAL A 77 -12.23 -2.00 -1.32
CA VAL A 77 -13.05 -1.48 -0.23
C VAL A 77 -14.45 -1.09 -0.72
N PHE A 78 -14.55 -0.36 -1.84
CA PHE A 78 -15.83 -0.01 -2.44
C PHE A 78 -16.62 -1.23 -2.90
N SER A 79 -15.95 -2.23 -3.48
CA SER A 79 -16.58 -3.50 -3.89
C SER A 79 -17.09 -4.33 -2.72
N CYS A 80 -16.55 -4.10 -1.52
CA CYS A 80 -17.03 -4.69 -0.27
C CYS A 80 -18.18 -3.90 0.36
N GLY A 81 -18.59 -2.78 -0.24
CA GLY A 81 -19.63 -1.89 0.28
C GLY A 81 -19.14 -0.92 1.35
N GLY A 82 -17.83 -0.81 1.55
CA GLY A 82 -17.22 0.12 2.51
C GLY A 82 -16.89 1.49 1.91
N SER A 83 -16.51 2.42 2.78
CA SER A 83 -15.90 3.69 2.39
C SER A 83 -14.39 3.59 2.56
N ALA A 84 -13.64 3.87 1.48
CA ALA A 84 -12.19 3.91 1.53
C ALA A 84 -11.69 5.21 2.16
N TYR A 85 -10.61 5.10 2.93
CA TYR A 85 -9.84 6.27 3.37
C TYR A 85 -9.49 7.15 2.17
N ASN A 86 -9.77 8.45 2.26
CA ASN A 86 -9.66 9.38 1.14
C ASN A 86 -8.60 10.48 1.34
N GLY A 87 -7.87 10.46 2.46
CA GLY A 87 -6.80 11.43 2.74
C GLY A 87 -7.27 12.86 3.03
N THR A 88 -8.57 13.13 3.13
CA THR A 88 -9.07 14.50 3.39
C THR A 88 -8.76 15.02 4.79
N SER A 89 -8.34 14.14 5.69
CA SER A 89 -8.02 14.46 7.09
C SER A 89 -6.53 14.71 7.34
N VAL A 90 -5.69 14.72 6.30
CA VAL A 90 -4.23 14.84 6.45
C VAL A 90 -3.66 15.97 5.60
N GLU A 91 -2.80 16.75 6.23
CA GLU A 91 -2.01 17.79 5.58
C GLU A 91 -0.79 17.15 4.89
N PRO A 92 -0.60 17.28 3.56
CA PRO A 92 0.51 16.67 2.83
C PRO A 92 1.90 16.99 3.43
N GLU A 93 2.07 18.18 3.99
CA GLU A 93 3.30 18.67 4.59
C GLU A 93 3.69 17.88 5.84
N SER A 94 2.72 17.26 6.53
CA SER A 94 2.98 16.41 7.70
C SER A 94 3.81 15.16 7.37
N PHE A 95 3.87 14.79 6.09
CA PHE A 95 4.66 13.66 5.61
C PHE A 95 5.99 14.05 4.96
N ALA A 96 6.34 15.34 4.96
CA ALA A 96 7.56 15.82 4.36
C ALA A 96 8.79 15.15 4.97
N LEU A 97 9.75 14.80 4.11
CA LEU A 97 11.02 14.23 4.52
C LEU A 97 12.00 15.34 4.91
N SER A 98 12.79 15.11 5.95
CA SER A 98 13.91 15.99 6.29
C SER A 98 14.97 15.93 5.19
N ARG A 99 15.58 17.07 4.84
CA ARG A 99 16.52 17.16 3.71
C ARG A 99 17.74 16.25 3.87
N ASP A 100 18.29 16.19 5.09
CA ASP A 100 19.60 15.55 5.32
C ASP A 100 19.54 14.02 5.30
N ASP A 101 18.37 13.42 5.51
CA ASP A 101 18.17 11.96 5.58
C ASP A 101 17.00 11.46 4.71
N ALA A 102 16.56 12.25 3.73
CA ALA A 102 15.29 12.03 3.03
C ALA A 102 15.17 10.62 2.40
N LEU A 103 16.23 10.14 1.74
CA LEU A 103 16.25 8.80 1.13
C LEU A 103 16.25 7.67 2.16
N THR A 104 16.96 7.85 3.26
CA THR A 104 17.02 6.88 4.37
C THR A 104 15.68 6.79 5.08
N GLU A 105 15.03 7.93 5.32
CA GLU A 105 13.70 7.99 5.91
C GLU A 105 12.63 7.41 4.97
N LEU A 106 12.68 7.73 3.67
CA LEU A 106 11.80 7.11 2.68
C LEU A 106 11.94 5.59 2.66
N ARG A 107 13.18 5.07 2.74
CA ARG A 107 13.44 3.63 2.83
C ARG A 107 12.74 3.01 4.03
N LYS A 108 12.88 3.62 5.22
CA LYS A 108 12.25 3.13 6.46
C LYS A 108 10.73 3.09 6.34
N ARG A 109 10.13 4.13 5.74
CA ARG A 109 8.67 4.18 5.54
C ARG A 109 8.18 3.14 4.54
N GLU A 110 8.92 2.90 3.46
CA GLU A 110 8.62 1.82 2.51
C GLU A 110 8.77 0.44 3.18
N GLU A 111 9.80 0.23 4.00
CA GLU A 111 9.98 -1.00 4.79
C GLU A 111 8.81 -1.22 5.76
N ALA A 112 8.38 -0.17 6.48
CA ALA A 112 7.22 -0.25 7.36
C ALA A 112 5.93 -0.59 6.61
N PHE A 113 5.70 0.03 5.44
CA PHE A 113 4.55 -0.30 4.60
C PHE A 113 4.59 -1.75 4.10
N ARG A 114 5.77 -2.22 3.67
CA ARG A 114 5.99 -3.60 3.27
C ARG A 114 5.70 -4.57 4.41
N ASP A 115 6.10 -4.23 5.63
CA ASP A 115 5.84 -5.06 6.81
C ASP A 115 4.35 -5.12 7.13
N LEU A 116 3.59 -4.04 6.94
CA LEU A 116 2.12 -4.07 7.03
C LEU A 116 1.51 -5.02 5.99
N LEU A 117 1.99 -5.01 4.74
CA LEU A 117 1.53 -5.95 3.71
C LEU A 117 1.86 -7.40 4.08
N LEU A 118 3.04 -7.66 4.63
CA LEU A 118 3.44 -8.98 5.10
C LEU A 118 2.62 -9.46 6.30
N ALA A 119 2.29 -8.56 7.22
CA ALA A 119 1.41 -8.85 8.36
C ALA A 119 -0.03 -9.18 7.92
N GLU A 120 -0.44 -8.72 6.74
CA GLU A 120 -1.75 -9.01 6.16
C GLU A 120 -1.81 -10.39 5.45
N ARG A 121 -0.66 -10.91 4.98
CA ARG A 121 -0.56 -12.19 4.26
C ARG A 121 -1.19 -13.43 4.91
N PRO A 122 -1.15 -13.63 6.25
CA PRO A 122 -1.75 -14.81 6.87
C PRO A 122 -3.29 -14.75 6.93
N ILE A 123 -3.90 -13.61 6.59
CA ILE A 123 -5.35 -13.42 6.62
C ILE A 123 -5.94 -13.95 5.31
N GLU A 124 -6.95 -14.83 5.39
CA GLU A 124 -7.62 -15.36 4.20
C GLU A 124 -8.61 -14.32 3.65
N HIS A 125 -8.17 -13.48 2.69
CA HIS A 125 -9.07 -12.61 1.94
C HIS A 125 -9.73 -13.34 0.76
N GLN A 126 -10.69 -12.66 0.13
CA GLN A 126 -11.25 -13.11 -1.14
C GLN A 126 -10.15 -13.12 -2.22
N ILE A 127 -10.22 -14.07 -3.16
CA ILE A 127 -9.19 -14.26 -4.21
C ILE A 127 -8.80 -12.95 -4.94
N ARG A 128 -9.78 -12.09 -5.24
CA ARG A 128 -9.51 -10.79 -5.89
C ARG A 128 -8.67 -9.87 -5.00
N THR A 129 -8.96 -9.83 -3.70
CA THR A 129 -8.21 -9.04 -2.73
C THR A 129 -6.80 -9.58 -2.55
N GLU A 130 -6.64 -10.91 -2.46
CA GLU A 130 -5.33 -11.57 -2.41
C GLU A 130 -4.44 -11.22 -3.61
N ALA A 131 -5.01 -11.19 -4.81
CA ALA A 131 -4.29 -10.80 -6.03
C ALA A 131 -3.82 -9.34 -5.96
N VAL A 132 -4.65 -8.43 -5.44
CA VAL A 132 -4.29 -7.03 -5.24
C VAL A 132 -3.17 -6.90 -4.21
N LEU A 133 -3.31 -7.53 -3.04
CA LEU A 133 -2.30 -7.50 -1.96
C LEU A 133 -0.96 -8.09 -2.42
N THR A 134 -0.98 -9.20 -3.15
CA THR A 134 0.21 -9.80 -3.75
C THR A 134 0.88 -8.83 -4.72
N ARG A 135 0.09 -8.16 -5.58
CA ARG A 135 0.65 -7.17 -6.51
C ARG A 135 1.26 -5.98 -5.78
N LEU A 136 0.61 -5.49 -4.72
CA LEU A 136 1.13 -4.41 -3.90
C LEU A 136 2.48 -4.77 -3.25
N LEU A 137 2.59 -6.00 -2.72
CA LEU A 137 3.83 -6.49 -2.13
C LEU A 137 4.95 -6.56 -3.18
N THR A 138 4.68 -7.12 -4.36
CA THR A 138 5.65 -7.15 -5.47
C THR A 138 6.08 -5.74 -5.88
N ASN A 139 5.14 -4.80 -5.99
CA ASN A 139 5.48 -3.42 -6.33
C ASN A 139 6.29 -2.75 -5.21
N SER A 140 5.98 -3.01 -3.94
CA SER A 140 6.75 -2.54 -2.79
C SER A 140 8.19 -3.08 -2.80
N ASP A 141 8.40 -4.36 -3.11
CA ASP A 141 9.74 -4.95 -3.27
C ASP A 141 10.56 -4.23 -4.35
N ILE A 142 9.93 -3.93 -5.51
CA ILE A 142 10.56 -3.18 -6.60
C ILE A 142 10.97 -1.78 -6.14
N ARG A 143 10.05 -1.07 -5.48
CA ARG A 143 10.30 0.27 -4.94
C ARG A 143 11.43 0.28 -3.92
N LEU A 144 11.43 -0.67 -3.00
CA LEU A 144 12.44 -0.79 -1.96
C LEU A 144 13.83 -1.13 -2.55
N SER A 145 13.88 -2.00 -3.56
CA SER A 145 15.11 -2.30 -4.30
C SER A 145 15.70 -1.03 -4.96
N PHE A 146 14.85 -0.23 -5.59
CA PHE A 146 15.25 1.05 -6.17
C PHE A 146 15.77 2.02 -5.11
N ILE A 147 15.01 2.24 -4.02
CA ILE A 147 15.44 3.15 -2.94
C ILE A 147 16.76 2.69 -2.32
N ARG A 148 16.94 1.40 -2.07
CA ARG A 148 18.20 0.85 -1.53
C ARG A 148 19.38 1.13 -2.45
N THR A 149 19.17 1.04 -3.75
CA THR A 149 20.18 1.43 -4.75
C THR A 149 20.50 2.91 -4.63
N CYS A 150 19.50 3.79 -4.58
CA CYS A 150 19.70 5.23 -4.39
C CYS A 150 20.47 5.56 -3.09
N VAL A 151 20.10 4.96 -1.95
CA VAL A 151 20.79 5.18 -0.66
C VAL A 151 22.26 4.78 -0.74
N ARG A 152 22.57 3.64 -1.37
CA ARG A 152 23.96 3.15 -1.52
C ARG A 152 24.80 4.06 -2.41
N HIS A 153 24.21 4.65 -3.45
CA HIS A 153 24.94 5.51 -4.38
C HIS A 153 24.97 6.98 -3.94
N ALA A 154 24.00 7.44 -3.15
CA ALA A 154 24.01 8.78 -2.54
C ALA A 154 25.08 8.93 -1.44
N SER A 155 25.56 7.81 -0.89
CA SER A 155 26.63 7.76 0.11
C SER A 155 28.04 7.57 -0.48
N VAL A 156 28.17 7.61 -1.82
CA VAL A 156 29.49 7.71 -2.48
C VAL A 156 29.72 9.17 -2.86
N PRO A 157 30.62 9.90 -2.17
CA PRO A 157 31.01 11.23 -2.60
C PRO A 157 31.69 11.12 -3.97
N ALA A 158 31.38 12.06 -4.86
CA ALA A 158 32.32 12.44 -5.91
C ALA A 158 33.45 13.27 -5.30
#